data_AF-A0A951WAY9-F1
#
_entry.id   AF-A0A951WAY9-F1
#
_cell.length_a   1.000
_cell.length_b   1.000
_cell.length_c   1.000
_cell.angle_alpha   90.00
_cell.angle_beta   90.00
_cell.angle_gamma   90.00
#
_symmetry.space_group_name_H-M   'P 1'
#
loop_
_entity.id
_entity.type
_entity.pdbx_description
1 polymer ?
#
loop_
_entity_poly.entity_id
_entity_poly.type
_entity_poly.pdbx_seq_one_letter_code
_entity_poly.pdbx_strand_id
1 'polypeptide(L)' 'MEILFEIIIGRFIIRFLGVRTRYLFFKIIGHKKSVEELGGEKKEFQDFVYNDIWNVIIGFAVFAALSFGIVYLFYLTGLL' A
#
# COMPACT_ATOMS: atom_id res chain seq x y z
N MET A 1 -8.70 -17.57 -13.24
CA MET A 1 -9.38 -16.34 -12.76
C MET A 1 -8.83 -15.95 -11.39
N GLU A 2 -8.82 -16.85 -10.41
CA GLU A 2 -8.31 -16.57 -9.05
C GLU A 2 -6.83 -16.14 -9.00
N ILE A 3 -5.93 -16.86 -9.67
CA ILE A 3 -4.48 -16.52 -9.69
C ILE A 3 -4.23 -15.13 -10.28
N LEU A 4 -4.92 -14.76 -11.37
CA LEU A 4 -4.79 -13.43 -11.98
C LEU A 4 -5.31 -12.34 -11.05
N PHE A 5 -6.42 -12.61 -10.36
CA PHE A 5 -7.02 -11.69 -9.41
C PHE A 5 -6.11 -11.47 -8.19
N GLU A 6 -5.53 -12.52 -7.62
CA GLU A 6 -4.54 -12.42 -6.54
C GLU A 6 -3.31 -11.63 -6.95
N ILE A 7 -2.78 -11.85 -8.16
CA ILE A 7 -1.63 -11.09 -8.66
C ILE A 7 -1.96 -9.60 -8.81
N ILE A 8 -3.15 -9.28 -9.33
CA ILE A 8 -3.61 -7.89 -9.51
C ILE A 8 -3.80 -7.22 -8.15
N ILE A 9 -4.50 -7.88 -7.23
CA ILE A 9 -4.73 -7.36 -5.87
C ILE A 9 -3.41 -7.21 -5.13
N GLY A 10 -2.54 -8.21 -5.15
CA GLY A 10 -1.23 -8.16 -4.51
C GLY A 10 -0.40 -6.99 -5.05
N ARG A 11 -0.32 -6.83 -6.39
CA ARG A 11 0.37 -5.67 -6.97
C ARG A 11 -0.26 -4.35 -6.59
N PHE A 12 -1.59 -4.26 -6.55
CA PHE A 12 -2.28 -3.04 -6.15
C PHE A 12 -2.00 -2.70 -4.68
N ILE A 13 -2.14 -3.66 -3.77
CA ILE A 13 -1.88 -3.45 -2.34
C ILE A 13 -0.41 -3.04 -2.11
N ILE A 14 0.53 -3.73 -2.74
CA ILE A 14 1.96 -3.52 -2.50
C ILE A 14 2.46 -2.28 -3.22
N ARG A 15 2.33 -2.22 -4.55
CA ARG A 15 2.94 -1.17 -5.38
C ARG A 15 2.14 0.11 -5.43
N PHE A 16 0.82 0.04 -5.27
CA PHE A 16 -0.02 1.24 -5.27
C PHE A 16 -0.26 1.73 -3.83
N LEU A 17 -0.94 0.95 -2.99
CA LEU A 17 -1.29 1.40 -1.63
C LEU A 17 -0.05 1.53 -0.73
N GLY A 18 0.78 0.49 -0.65
CA GLY A 18 1.95 0.47 0.22
C GLY A 18 2.94 1.59 -0.07
N VAL A 19 3.43 1.66 -1.32
CA VAL A 19 4.41 2.67 -1.74
C VAL A 19 3.85 4.09 -1.60
N ARG A 20 2.64 4.37 -2.10
CA ARG A 20 2.08 5.72 -2.07
C ARG A 20 1.74 6.17 -0.66
N THR A 21 1.25 5.29 0.20
CA THR A 21 0.98 5.64 1.60
C THR A 21 2.27 5.97 2.33
N ARG A 22 3.32 5.15 2.18
CA ARG A 22 4.63 5.45 2.77
C ARG A 22 5.20 6.76 2.24
N TYR A 23 5.07 7.02 0.93
CA TYR A 23 5.49 8.27 0.33
C TYR A 23 4.77 9.48 0.95
N LEU A 24 3.43 9.42 1.06
CA LEU A 24 2.64 10.48 1.69
C LEU A 24 3.03 10.66 3.16
N PHE A 25 3.22 9.58 3.90
CA PHE A 25 3.67 9.62 5.29
C PHE A 25 5.01 10.36 5.41
N PHE A 26 6.04 9.93 4.67
CA PHE A 26 7.35 10.58 4.70
C PHE A 26 7.29 12.04 4.26
N LYS A 27 6.46 12.36 3.27
CA LYS A 27 6.24 13.74 2.82
C LYS A 27 5.63 14.62 3.92
N ILE A 28 4.68 14.08 4.69
CA ILE A 28 4.03 14.80 5.81
C ILE A 28 5.02 15.08 6.94
N ILE A 29 5.90 14.11 7.26
CA ILE A 29 6.91 14.28 8.31
C ILE A 29 8.19 15.00 7.83
N GLY A 30 8.17 15.60 6.65
CA GLY A 30 9.27 16.43 6.12
C GLY A 30 10.45 15.66 5.53
N HIS A 31 10.34 14.34 5.38
CA HIS A 31 11.38 13.51 4.76
C HIS A 31 11.20 13.44 3.24
N LYS A 32 12.27 13.77 2.51
CA LYS A 32 12.30 13.73 1.03
C LYS A 32 12.62 12.31 0.54
N LYS A 33 11.72 11.36 0.75
CA LYS A 33 11.80 10.03 0.11
C LYS A 33 11.00 10.03 -1.19
N SER A 34 11.60 9.55 -2.26
CA SER A 34 10.93 9.43 -3.55
C SER A 34 10.10 8.15 -3.64
N VAL A 35 9.15 8.11 -4.58
CA VAL A 35 8.32 6.92 -4.83
C VAL A 35 9.20 5.77 -5.33
N GLU A 36 10.20 6.08 -6.16
CA GLU A 36 11.14 5.13 -6.73
C GLU A 36 12.06 4.52 -5.65
N GLU A 37 12.50 5.34 -4.69
CA GLU A 37 13.28 4.87 -3.53
C GLU A 37 12.50 3.91 -2.65
N LEU A 38 11.21 4.19 -2.41
CA LEU A 38 10.31 3.37 -1.61
C LEU A 38 9.81 2.13 -2.38
N GLY A 39 9.78 2.21 -3.71
CA GLY A 39 9.40 1.13 -4.62
C GLY A 39 10.53 0.14 -4.91
N GLY A 40 11.75 0.40 -4.45
CA GLY A 40 12.88 -0.52 -4.57
C GLY A 40 13.60 -0.51 -5.93
N GLU A 41 13.40 0.52 -6.77
CA GLU A 41 13.93 0.53 -8.15
C GLU A 41 15.43 0.81 -8.26
N LYS A 42 16.11 1.24 -7.17
CA LYS A 42 17.49 1.76 -7.24
C LYS A 42 18.49 1.12 -6.26
N LYS A 43 18.22 -0.07 -5.71
CA LYS A 43 19.04 -0.61 -4.61
C LYS A 43 19.35 -2.10 -4.75
N GLU A 44 20.36 -2.56 -4.00
CA GLU A 44 20.76 -3.96 -3.88
C GLU A 44 19.57 -4.87 -3.52
N PHE A 45 19.66 -6.17 -3.85
CA PHE A 45 18.57 -7.14 -3.64
C PHE A 45 18.00 -7.10 -2.21
N GLN A 46 18.85 -6.93 -1.20
CA GLN A 46 18.44 -6.86 0.20
C GLN A 46 17.52 -5.65 0.50
N ASP A 47 17.85 -4.50 -0.08
CA ASP A 47 17.08 -3.27 0.04
C ASP A 47 15.75 -3.35 -0.73
N PHE A 48 15.74 -4.03 -1.88
CA PHE A 48 14.50 -4.31 -2.63
C PHE A 48 13.54 -5.14 -1.77
N VAL A 49 14.01 -6.27 -1.23
CA VAL A 49 13.20 -7.17 -0.39
C VAL A 49 12.69 -6.43 0.85
N TYR A 50 13.55 -5.66 1.53
CA TYR A 50 13.15 -4.89 2.70
C TYR A 50 12.04 -3.89 2.38
N ASN A 51 12.18 -3.14 1.29
CA ASN A 51 11.15 -2.18 0.89
C ASN A 51 9.83 -2.87 0.51
N ASP A 52 9.90 -3.99 -0.20
CA ASP A 52 8.71 -4.73 -0.61
C ASP A 52 7.94 -5.27 0.61
N ILE A 53 8.63 -5.82 1.62
CA ILE A 53 8.02 -6.25 2.88
C ILE A 53 7.30 -5.08 3.58
N TRP A 54 7.94 -3.92 3.68
CA TRP A 54 7.28 -2.75 4.27
C TRP A 54 6.09 -2.26 3.46
N ASN A 55 6.17 -2.32 2.13
CA ASN A 55 5.07 -1.97 1.25
C ASN A 55 3.89 -2.94 1.40
N VAL A 56 4.15 -4.24 1.58
CA VAL A 56 3.15 -5.25 1.92
C VAL A 56 2.46 -4.89 3.24
N ILE A 57 3.22 -4.72 4.32
CA ILE A 57 2.66 -4.47 5.66
C ILE A 57 1.79 -3.20 5.66
N ILE A 58 2.30 -2.10 5.13
CA ILE A 58 1.57 -0.83 5.08
C ILE A 58 0.40 -0.91 4.10
N GLY A 59 0.59 -1.54 2.94
CA GLY A 59 -0.46 -1.72 1.94
C GLY A 59 -1.66 -2.47 2.51
N PHE A 60 -1.42 -3.59 3.20
CA PHE A 60 -2.49 -4.37 3.84
C PHE A 60 -3.17 -3.61 4.97
N ALA A 61 -2.42 -2.90 5.82
CA ALA A 61 -2.99 -2.09 6.88
C ALA A 61 -3.93 -1.01 6.33
N VAL A 62 -3.50 -0.30 5.28
CA VAL A 62 -4.31 0.72 4.60
C VAL A 62 -5.51 0.11 3.91
N PHE A 63 -5.33 -1.02 3.20
CA PHE A 63 -6.41 -1.71 2.53
C PHE A 63 -7.51 -2.14 3.52
N ALA A 64 -7.11 -2.70 4.67
CA ALA A 64 -8.03 -3.04 5.75
C ALA A 64 -8.76 -1.81 6.27
N ALA A 65 -8.04 -0.73 6.60
CA ALA A 65 -8.65 0.51 7.10
C ALA A 65 -9.65 1.12 6.10
N LEU A 66 -9.32 1.14 4.81
CA LEU A 66 -10.22 1.60 3.74
C LEU A 66 -11.44 0.70 3.62
N SER A 67 -11.26 -0.62 3.67
CA SER A 67 -12.35 -1.60 3.59
C SER A 67 -13.32 -1.42 4.76
N PHE A 68 -12.81 -1.31 5.99
CA PHE A 68 -13.62 -1.00 7.17
C PHE A 68 -14.32 0.35 7.06
N GLY A 69 -13.62 1.38 6.58
CA GLY A 69 -14.18 2.71 6.37
C GLY A 69 -15.36 2.70 5.38
N ILE A 70 -15.22 1.99 4.26
CA ILE A 70 -16.30 1.86 3.26
C ILE A 70 -17.52 1.14 3.85
N VAL A 71 -17.31 0.02 4.56
CA VAL A 71 -18.40 -0.72 5.21
C VAL A 71 -19.11 0.15 6.25
N TYR A 72 -18.34 0.89 7.06
CA TYR A 72 -18.90 1.80 8.06
C TYR A 72 -19.70 2.94 7.42
N LEU A 73 -19.23 3.51 6.31
CA LEU A 73 -19.97 4.53 5.57
C LEU A 73 -21.29 3.99 5.03
N PHE A 74 -21.30 2.79 4.45
CA PHE A 74 -22.54 2.19 3.95
C PHE A 74 -23.55 1.96 5.06
N TYR A 75 -23.10 1.46 6.21
CA TYR A 75 -23.92 1.33 7.41
C TYR A 75 -24.52 2.68 7.85
N LEU A 76 -23.69 3.73 7.91
CA LEU A 76 -24.14 5.07 8.29
C LEU A 76 -25.17 5.65 7.30
N THR A 77 -25.01 5.37 6.01
CA THR A 77 -25.94 5.84 4.96
C THR A 77 -27.18 4.97 4.79
N GLY A 78 -27.30 3.86 5.55
CA GLY A 78 -28.40 2.89 5.42
C GLY A 78 -28.40 2.13 4.09
N LEU A 79 -27.24 2.04 3.42
CA LEU A 79 -27.05 1.26 2.19
C LEU A 79 -26.63 -0.19 2.49
N LEU A 80 -26.30 -0.47 3.76
CA LEU A 80 -25.97 -1.78 4.33
C LEU A 80 -26.72 -1.91 5.66
#